data_AF-A0A7C5RQZ8-F1
#
_entry.id   AF-A0A7C5RQZ8-F1
#
_cell.length_a   1.000
_cell.length_b   1.000
_cell.length_c   1.000
_cell.angle_alpha   90.00
_cell.angle_beta   90.00
_cell.angle_gamma   90.00
#
_symmetry.space_group_name_H-M   'P 1'
#
loop_
_entity.id
_entity.type
_entity.pdbx_description
1 polymer ?
#
loop_
_entity_poly.entity_id
_entity_poly.type
_entity_poly.pdbx_seq_one_letter_code
_entity_poly.pdbx_strand_id
1 'polypeptide(L)'
;MKVPRRALAAILAAAALAAAIFAPPRASAQTDEARLIQLINQYRAQNGLAPLAADPVLTNAAQWMSNDMLTNDYFSHTDSLGRDLGQRLRDLGFNGYAAGENLYAAWSQDQKATENAATPERALREWQNSPGHHANLLRSIWTHIGVGKACGWRGSFYKCYWTADFGARSSSTTPTPTPTPTPTPTPTPTPTPTPTPTPTPTPTSTTTPVSTSTAKPSPTPTAIIRTWGDFLCDGSVEATDALAILRFIVGLPAPRIPSCPAIGELVTADNRPTFWGDVNGDGQIGADDALLILRFVVGLPIAAPVGTPVAVSQ
;
A
#
# COMPACT_ATOMS: atom_id res chain seq x y z
N MET A 1 -45.47 43.78 -40.93
CA MET A 1 -44.28 44.28 -40.21
C MET A 1 -43.57 43.09 -39.59
N LYS A 2 -42.35 42.76 -40.04
CA LYS A 2 -41.57 41.59 -39.60
C LYS A 2 -40.62 42.04 -38.49
N VAL A 3 -40.77 41.48 -37.29
CA VAL A 3 -39.83 41.71 -36.17
C VAL A 3 -38.47 41.11 -36.54
N PRO A 4 -37.37 41.88 -36.52
CA PRO A 4 -36.06 41.35 -36.89
C PRO A 4 -35.52 40.42 -35.79
N ARG A 5 -35.11 39.22 -36.20
CA ARG A 5 -34.57 38.10 -35.37
C ARG A 5 -33.28 38.41 -34.58
N ARG A 6 -32.83 39.66 -34.51
CA ARG A 6 -31.60 40.06 -33.81
C ARG A 6 -31.82 40.49 -32.36
N ALA A 7 -33.06 40.60 -31.90
CA ALA A 7 -33.38 41.04 -30.53
C ALA A 7 -33.36 39.93 -29.46
N LEU A 8 -33.25 38.64 -29.82
CA LEU A 8 -33.19 37.54 -28.83
C LEU A 8 -31.76 37.08 -28.47
N ALA A 9 -30.73 37.48 -29.23
CA ALA A 9 -29.36 37.02 -28.96
C ALA A 9 -28.61 37.86 -27.91
N ALA A 10 -29.08 39.07 -27.61
CA ALA A 10 -28.39 39.98 -26.69
C ALA A 10 -28.71 39.75 -25.20
N ILE A 11 -29.80 39.05 -24.86
CA ILE A 11 -30.20 38.82 -23.46
C ILE A 11 -29.57 37.54 -22.89
N LEU A 12 -29.15 36.58 -23.73
CA LEU A 12 -28.45 35.37 -23.27
C LEU A 12 -26.93 35.58 -23.07
N ALA A 13 -26.33 36.60 -23.66
CA ALA A 13 -24.90 36.88 -23.50
C ALA A 13 -24.54 37.57 -22.17
N ALA A 14 -25.49 38.28 -21.53
CA ALA A 14 -25.25 38.96 -20.26
C ALA A 14 -25.31 38.01 -19.04
N ALA A 15 -26.02 36.88 -19.14
CA ALA A 15 -26.10 35.89 -18.05
C ALA A 15 -24.85 34.98 -17.98
N ALA A 16 -24.15 34.78 -19.09
CA ALA A 16 -22.92 33.97 -19.12
C ALA A 16 -21.69 34.69 -18.55
N LEU A 17 -21.68 36.04 -18.53
CA LEU A 17 -20.57 36.82 -17.97
C LEU A 17 -20.66 37.03 -16.45
N ALA A 18 -21.86 36.91 -15.86
CA ALA A 18 -22.05 37.03 -14.41
C ALA A 18 -21.74 35.73 -13.63
N ALA A 19 -21.73 34.57 -14.30
CA ALA A 19 -21.45 33.28 -13.66
C ALA A 19 -19.95 32.99 -13.45
N ALA A 20 -19.04 33.80 -14.03
CA ALA A 20 -17.60 33.61 -13.91
C ALA A 20 -16.99 34.27 -12.65
N ILE A 21 -17.75 35.09 -11.91
CA ILE A 21 -17.23 35.84 -10.74
C ILE A 21 -17.47 35.09 -9.42
N PHE A 22 -18.32 34.04 -9.42
CA PHE A 22 -18.66 33.24 -8.24
C PHE A 22 -18.39 31.73 -8.40
N ALA A 23 -17.47 31.33 -9.29
CA ALA A 23 -16.95 29.97 -9.23
C ALA A 23 -16.18 29.82 -7.91
N PRO A 24 -16.57 28.91 -6.99
CA PRO A 24 -15.75 28.64 -5.82
C PRO A 24 -14.35 28.23 -6.29
N PRO A 25 -13.27 28.66 -5.62
CA PRO A 25 -11.93 28.24 -5.98
C PRO A 25 -11.93 26.71 -6.04
N ARG A 26 -11.47 26.14 -7.17
CA ARG A 26 -11.20 24.70 -7.25
C ARG A 26 -10.33 24.35 -6.04
N ALA A 27 -10.81 23.48 -5.16
CA ALA A 27 -10.00 22.95 -4.08
C ALA A 27 -8.68 22.45 -4.69
N SER A 28 -7.55 22.96 -4.21
CA SER A 28 -6.25 22.52 -4.71
C SER A 28 -6.13 21.02 -4.48
N ALA A 29 -5.65 20.27 -5.47
CA ALA A 29 -5.34 18.86 -5.28
C ALA A 29 -4.39 18.71 -4.08
N GLN A 30 -4.74 17.83 -3.14
CA GLN A 30 -3.92 17.52 -1.98
C GLN A 30 -2.63 16.83 -2.44
N THR A 31 -1.48 17.19 -1.86
CA THR A 31 -0.21 16.52 -2.14
C THR A 31 -0.19 15.11 -1.56
N ASP A 32 0.62 14.22 -2.13
CA ASP A 32 0.78 12.84 -1.66
C ASP A 32 1.24 12.81 -0.18
N GLU A 33 2.15 13.71 0.21
CA GLU A 33 2.65 13.84 1.57
C GLU A 33 1.55 14.26 2.55
N ALA A 34 0.72 15.24 2.16
CA ALA A 34 -0.40 15.67 2.99
C ALA A 34 -1.47 14.57 3.10
N ARG A 35 -1.64 13.78 2.04
CA ARG A 35 -2.51 12.60 2.04
C ARG A 35 -1.97 11.52 2.98
N LEU A 36 -0.66 11.26 2.97
CA LEU A 36 -0.04 10.28 3.89
C LEU A 36 -0.16 10.71 5.35
N ILE A 37 0.06 11.99 5.67
CA ILE A 37 -0.16 12.52 7.03
C ILE A 37 -1.62 12.31 7.47
N GLN A 38 -2.59 12.57 6.58
CA GLN A 38 -4.00 12.33 6.88
C GLN A 38 -4.27 10.85 7.18
N LEU A 39 -3.74 9.93 6.37
CA LEU A 39 -3.90 8.49 6.57
C LEU A 39 -3.27 8.01 7.89
N ILE A 40 -2.07 8.50 8.23
CA ILE A 40 -1.40 8.20 9.51
C ILE A 40 -2.25 8.70 10.68
N ASN A 41 -2.79 9.92 10.61
CA ASN A 41 -3.64 10.46 11.67
C ASN A 41 -4.97 9.71 11.81
N GLN A 42 -5.56 9.26 10.71
CA GLN A 42 -6.73 8.37 10.75
C GLN A 42 -6.38 7.04 11.43
N TYR A 43 -5.23 6.46 11.09
CA TYR A 43 -4.77 5.22 11.69
C TYR A 43 -4.47 5.37 13.20
N ARG A 44 -3.85 6.48 13.60
CA ARG A 44 -3.64 6.82 15.01
C ARG A 44 -4.96 6.99 15.76
N ALA A 45 -5.94 7.66 15.18
CA ALA A 45 -7.26 7.82 15.77
C ALA A 45 -7.99 6.47 15.96
N GLN A 46 -7.88 5.56 14.98
CA GLN A 46 -8.41 4.19 15.10
C GLN A 46 -7.77 3.42 16.26
N ASN A 47 -6.54 3.78 16.64
CA ASN A 47 -5.80 3.20 17.77
C ASN A 47 -5.86 4.07 19.04
N GLY A 48 -6.80 5.04 19.12
CA GLY A 48 -7.03 5.85 20.31
C GLY A 48 -5.96 6.91 20.61
N LEU A 49 -5.13 7.27 19.61
CA LEU A 49 -4.06 8.24 19.74
C LEU A 49 -4.45 9.60 19.15
N ALA A 50 -3.91 10.67 19.73
CA ALA A 50 -4.05 12.01 19.21
C ALA A 50 -3.41 12.15 17.82
N PRO A 51 -3.99 12.99 16.93
CA PRO A 51 -3.39 13.29 15.64
C PRO A 51 -2.09 14.08 15.82
N LEU A 52 -1.16 13.86 14.91
CA LEU A 52 0.11 14.58 14.80
C LEU A 52 -0.11 15.87 14.00
N ALA A 53 0.49 16.96 14.48
CA ALA A 53 0.54 18.22 13.75
C ALA A 53 1.62 18.15 12.65
N ALA A 54 1.29 18.55 11.42
CA ALA A 54 2.30 18.70 10.38
C ALA A 54 3.29 19.80 10.77
N ASP A 55 4.59 19.51 10.69
CA ASP A 55 5.65 20.44 11.03
C ASP A 55 6.56 20.72 9.82
N PRO A 56 6.80 21.99 9.47
CA PRO A 56 7.59 22.34 8.29
C PRO A 56 9.06 21.94 8.40
N VAL A 57 9.64 21.93 9.62
CA VAL A 57 11.04 21.54 9.79
C VAL A 57 11.19 20.03 9.61
N LEU A 58 10.31 19.24 10.22
CA LEU A 58 10.27 17.79 9.99
C LEU A 58 9.99 17.47 8.51
N THR A 59 9.12 18.25 7.86
CA THR A 59 8.80 18.05 6.42
C THR A 59 10.02 18.30 5.56
N ASN A 60 10.76 19.39 5.81
CA ASN A 60 11.99 19.69 5.09
C ASN A 60 13.06 18.61 5.31
N ALA A 61 13.16 18.07 6.53
CA ALA A 61 14.10 17.01 6.85
C ALA A 61 13.76 15.68 6.14
N ALA A 62 12.48 15.29 6.17
CA ALA A 62 11.99 14.12 5.49
C ALA A 62 12.14 14.25 3.96
N GLN A 63 11.87 15.44 3.41
CA GLN A 63 12.05 15.69 1.98
C GLN A 63 13.53 15.66 1.59
N TRP A 64 14.42 16.22 2.41
CA TRP A 64 15.86 16.10 2.20
C TRP A 64 16.28 14.64 2.14
N MET A 65 15.84 13.83 3.11
CA MET A 65 16.20 12.42 3.18
C MET A 65 15.72 11.62 1.96
N SER A 66 14.46 11.81 1.55
CA SER A 66 13.93 11.17 0.35
C SER A 66 14.69 11.59 -0.91
N ASN A 67 15.00 12.88 -1.07
CA ASN A 67 15.80 13.38 -2.20
C ASN A 67 17.22 12.82 -2.20
N ASP A 68 17.82 12.70 -1.02
CA ASP A 68 19.19 12.26 -0.85
C ASP A 68 19.35 10.77 -1.16
N MET A 69 18.44 9.94 -0.65
CA MET A 69 18.34 8.51 -1.00
C MET A 69 18.12 8.32 -2.50
N LEU A 70 17.23 9.11 -3.11
CA LEU A 70 17.00 9.07 -4.56
C LEU A 70 18.25 9.48 -5.36
N THR A 71 18.94 10.53 -4.93
CA THR A 71 20.07 11.10 -5.69
C THR A 71 21.31 10.22 -5.61
N ASN A 72 21.56 9.62 -4.45
CA ASN A 72 22.77 8.84 -4.18
C ASN A 72 22.55 7.33 -4.21
N ASP A 73 21.35 6.89 -4.57
CA ASP A 73 20.96 5.50 -4.76
C ASP A 73 21.25 4.57 -3.57
N TYR A 74 20.68 4.92 -2.41
CA TYR A 74 20.82 4.11 -1.20
C TYR A 74 19.54 4.12 -0.36
N PHE A 75 19.46 3.20 0.60
CA PHE A 75 18.37 3.13 1.58
C PHE A 75 18.96 2.94 2.99
N SER A 76 18.90 4.00 3.81
CA SER A 76 19.48 4.03 5.16
C SER A 76 18.83 5.14 5.98
N HIS A 77 18.89 5.07 7.31
CA HIS A 77 18.49 6.15 8.21
C HIS A 77 19.58 7.24 8.39
N THR A 78 20.77 7.02 7.83
CA THR A 78 21.89 7.98 7.82
C THR A 78 22.01 8.58 6.42
N ASP A 79 22.03 9.92 6.34
CA ASP A 79 22.12 10.61 5.05
C ASP A 79 23.53 10.55 4.43
N SER A 80 23.67 10.98 3.17
CA SER A 80 24.94 10.99 2.44
C SER A 80 26.01 11.90 3.04
N LEU A 81 25.62 12.79 3.95
CA LEU A 81 26.52 13.64 4.73
C LEU A 81 26.97 12.98 6.04
N GLY A 82 26.52 11.75 6.30
CA GLY A 82 26.83 10.99 7.52
C GLY A 82 25.98 11.39 8.73
N ARG A 83 24.87 12.10 8.53
CA ARG A 83 23.99 12.53 9.62
C ARG A 83 22.92 11.49 9.89
N ASP A 84 22.80 11.08 11.15
CA ASP A 84 21.60 10.37 11.62
C ASP A 84 20.39 11.33 11.67
N LEU A 85 19.20 10.76 11.88
CA LEU A 85 17.95 11.52 12.06
C LEU A 85 18.11 12.67 13.06
N GLY A 86 18.69 12.40 14.23
CA GLY A 86 18.81 13.39 15.29
C GLY A 86 19.67 14.59 14.87
N GLN A 87 20.80 14.33 14.21
CA GLN A 87 21.67 15.36 13.68
C GLN A 87 21.01 16.13 12.54
N ARG A 88 20.38 15.43 11.58
CA ARG A 88 19.67 16.05 10.46
C ARG A 88 18.57 17.00 10.95
N LEU A 89 17.79 16.58 11.94
CA LEU A 89 16.73 17.39 12.54
C LEU A 89 17.29 18.62 13.29
N ARG A 90 18.39 18.47 14.04
CA ARG A 90 19.05 19.59 14.73
C ARG A 90 19.57 20.63 13.74
N ASP A 91 20.24 20.19 12.68
CA ASP A 91 20.81 21.08 11.65
C ASP A 91 19.73 21.90 10.94
N LEU A 92 18.54 21.31 10.76
CA LEU A 92 17.40 21.98 10.13
C LEU A 92 16.56 22.81 11.13
N GLY A 93 16.94 22.82 12.41
CA GLY A 93 16.33 23.67 13.44
C GLY A 93 15.14 23.05 14.18
N PHE A 94 14.99 21.73 14.18
CA PHE A 94 13.92 21.08 14.94
C PHE A 94 14.21 21.11 16.43
N ASN A 95 13.43 21.91 17.17
CA ASN A 95 13.52 22.00 18.63
C ASN A 95 12.50 21.04 19.27
N GLY A 96 12.90 19.78 19.44
CA GLY A 96 12.12 18.75 20.13
C GLY A 96 13.01 17.85 20.98
N TYR A 97 12.41 17.11 21.91
CA TYR A 97 13.17 16.27 22.86
C TYR A 97 13.26 14.81 22.45
N ALA A 98 12.49 14.37 21.45
CA ALA A 98 12.56 13.03 20.88
C ALA A 98 12.16 13.06 19.40
N ALA A 99 12.69 12.11 18.64
CA ALA A 99 12.39 11.92 17.23
C ALA A 99 12.35 10.44 16.85
N GLY A 100 11.67 10.12 15.75
CA GLY A 100 11.65 8.80 15.12
C GLY A 100 11.48 8.94 13.61
N GLU A 101 11.81 7.90 12.85
CA GLU A 101 11.74 7.93 11.39
C GLU A 101 11.21 6.60 10.86
N ASN A 102 10.33 6.67 9.86
CA ASN A 102 9.98 5.53 9.03
C ASN A 102 10.41 5.82 7.58
N LEU A 103 11.06 4.84 6.95
CA LEU A 103 11.46 4.89 5.56
C LEU A 103 10.72 3.83 4.75
N TYR A 104 10.42 4.13 3.50
CA TYR A 104 9.90 3.15 2.54
C TYR A 104 10.41 3.49 1.14
N ALA A 105 10.78 2.49 0.36
CA ALA A 105 11.18 2.67 -1.03
C ALA A 105 10.39 1.72 -1.92
N ALA A 106 9.89 2.25 -3.04
CA ALA A 106 9.17 1.49 -4.04
C ALA A 106 10.06 1.25 -5.26
N TRP A 107 10.00 0.02 -5.76
CA TRP A 107 10.76 -0.42 -6.93
C TRP A 107 9.98 -1.42 -7.76
N SER A 108 10.03 -1.24 -9.08
CA SER A 108 9.71 -2.25 -10.07
C SER A 108 10.48 -1.93 -11.35
N GLN A 109 10.64 -2.94 -12.22
CA GLN A 109 11.09 -2.72 -13.60
C GLN A 109 10.05 -1.94 -14.43
N ASP A 110 8.77 -2.06 -14.07
CA ASP A 110 7.70 -1.28 -14.69
C ASP A 110 7.48 0.02 -13.92
N GLN A 111 7.51 1.13 -14.67
CA GLN A 111 7.31 2.45 -14.10
C GLN A 111 5.94 2.56 -13.43
N LYS A 112 4.88 2.07 -14.09
CA LYS A 112 3.52 2.20 -13.59
C LYS A 112 3.30 1.37 -12.33
N ALA A 113 3.88 0.18 -12.25
CA ALA A 113 3.89 -0.65 -11.05
C ALA A 113 4.59 0.07 -9.89
N THR A 114 5.73 0.74 -10.16
CA THR A 114 6.39 1.54 -9.13
C THR A 114 5.53 2.73 -8.68
N GLU A 115 4.91 3.46 -9.60
CA GLU A 115 4.01 4.57 -9.27
C GLU A 115 2.84 4.09 -8.39
N ASN A 116 2.27 2.91 -8.68
CA ASN A 116 1.21 2.31 -7.87
C ASN A 116 1.71 1.90 -6.47
N ALA A 117 2.93 1.35 -6.38
CA ALA A 117 3.58 0.99 -5.13
C ALA A 117 4.01 2.22 -4.31
N ALA A 118 4.26 3.36 -4.96
CA ALA A 118 4.67 4.60 -4.31
C ALA A 118 3.51 5.49 -3.86
N THR A 119 2.27 4.97 -3.81
CA THR A 119 1.12 5.73 -3.32
C THR A 119 1.16 5.93 -1.79
N PRO A 120 0.54 7.00 -1.26
CA PRO A 120 0.41 7.20 0.19
C PRO A 120 -0.21 5.99 0.91
N GLU A 121 -1.25 5.39 0.33
CA GLU A 121 -1.94 4.22 0.88
C GLU A 121 -1.00 3.01 0.98
N ARG A 122 -0.15 2.80 -0.03
CA ARG A 122 0.86 1.74 0.00
C ARG A 122 1.92 2.03 1.05
N ALA A 123 2.49 3.24 1.10
CA ALA A 123 3.49 3.60 2.10
C ALA A 123 3.02 3.36 3.55
N LEU A 124 1.77 3.76 3.88
CA LEU A 124 1.19 3.47 5.19
C LEU A 124 1.07 1.96 5.43
N ARG A 125 0.56 1.20 4.45
CA ARG A 125 0.36 -0.25 4.58
C ARG A 125 1.68 -0.98 4.87
N GLU A 126 2.75 -0.62 4.15
CA GLU A 126 4.07 -1.20 4.34
C GLU A 126 4.62 -0.88 5.75
N TRP A 127 4.40 0.33 6.25
CA TRP A 127 4.74 0.67 7.63
C TRP A 127 3.87 -0.03 8.67
N GLN A 128 2.59 -0.29 8.40
CA GLN A 128 1.72 -1.06 9.30
C GLN A 128 2.14 -2.54 9.41
N ASN A 129 2.62 -3.12 8.30
CA ASN A 129 3.02 -4.52 8.24
C ASN A 129 4.43 -4.77 8.78
N SER A 130 5.24 -3.72 8.99
CA SER A 130 6.55 -3.81 9.63
C SER A 130 6.47 -3.52 11.13
N PRO A 131 6.79 -4.47 12.04
CA PRO A 131 6.65 -4.26 13.48
C PRO A 131 7.36 -3.01 14.02
N GLY A 132 8.55 -2.71 13.52
CA GLY A 132 9.32 -1.53 13.92
C GLY A 132 8.66 -0.22 13.47
N HIS A 133 8.27 -0.15 12.20
CA HIS A 133 7.60 1.03 11.64
C HIS A 133 6.21 1.24 12.25
N HIS A 134 5.48 0.15 12.48
CA HIS A 134 4.17 0.14 13.12
C HIS A 134 4.25 0.65 14.57
N ALA A 135 5.24 0.19 15.35
CA ALA A 135 5.46 0.70 16.69
C ALA A 135 5.78 2.21 16.68
N ASN A 136 6.49 2.70 15.65
CA ASN A 136 6.76 4.12 15.50
C ASN A 136 5.49 4.93 15.14
N LEU A 137 4.64 4.42 14.24
CA LEU A 137 3.35 5.03 13.89
C LEU A 137 2.44 5.22 15.11
N LEU A 138 2.46 4.28 16.05
CA LEU A 138 1.60 4.25 17.24
C LEU A 138 2.28 4.74 18.51
N ARG A 139 3.48 5.31 18.43
CA ARG A 139 4.13 5.86 19.62
C ARG A 139 3.36 7.10 20.11
N SER A 140 2.96 7.08 21.37
CA SER A 140 2.11 8.12 21.97
C SER A 140 2.83 9.44 22.24
N ILE A 141 4.17 9.41 22.35
CA ILE A 141 4.98 10.61 22.62
C ILE A 141 5.06 11.57 21.42
N TRP A 142 4.74 11.09 20.22
CA TRP A 142 4.77 11.92 19.02
C TRP A 142 3.66 12.95 19.05
N THR A 143 4.01 14.18 18.72
CA THR A 143 3.11 15.34 18.64
C THR A 143 3.14 15.98 17.26
N HIS A 144 4.23 15.81 16.53
CA HIS A 144 4.47 16.42 15.23
C HIS A 144 4.94 15.36 14.22
N ILE A 145 4.69 15.61 12.94
CA ILE A 145 5.16 14.77 11.83
C ILE A 145 5.55 15.66 10.64
N GLY A 146 6.55 15.21 9.88
CA GLY A 146 6.84 15.69 8.54
C GLY A 146 6.99 14.51 7.60
N VAL A 147 6.57 14.68 6.35
CA VAL A 147 6.63 13.63 5.33
C VAL A 147 7.25 14.19 4.07
N GLY A 148 8.14 13.42 3.44
CA GLY A 148 8.74 13.76 2.16
C GLY A 148 8.72 12.58 1.19
N LYS A 149 8.49 12.87 -0.09
CA LYS A 149 8.49 11.89 -1.18
C LYS A 149 9.46 12.34 -2.27
N ALA A 150 10.26 11.42 -2.80
CA ALA A 150 11.09 11.69 -3.97
C ALA A 150 11.01 10.52 -4.93
N CYS A 151 10.77 10.82 -6.21
CA CYS A 151 10.62 9.82 -7.26
C CYS A 151 11.47 10.22 -8.48
N GLY A 152 12.28 9.30 -9.00
CA GLY A 152 13.16 9.55 -10.14
C GLY A 152 13.53 8.27 -10.87
N TRP A 153 13.30 8.24 -12.20
CA TRP A 153 13.36 7.00 -12.98
C TRP A 153 14.74 6.72 -13.59
N ARG A 154 15.70 7.61 -13.37
CA ARG A 154 17.07 7.50 -13.86
C ARG A 154 18.02 7.52 -12.67
N GLY A 155 18.96 6.60 -12.64
CA GLY A 155 20.12 6.67 -11.74
C GLY A 155 19.95 6.04 -10.35
N SER A 156 18.73 5.69 -9.93
CA SER A 156 18.53 4.95 -8.66
C SER A 156 17.91 3.57 -8.89
N PHE A 157 18.43 2.55 -8.20
CA PHE A 157 17.86 1.22 -8.03
C PHE A 157 16.41 1.36 -7.60
N TYR A 158 16.13 1.87 -6.39
CA TYR A 158 14.76 2.21 -6.01
C TYR A 158 14.31 3.46 -6.75
N LYS A 159 13.04 3.52 -7.12
CA LYS A 159 12.56 4.60 -8.00
C LYS A 159 11.91 5.71 -7.19
N CYS A 160 11.18 5.34 -6.14
CA CYS A 160 10.50 6.27 -5.25
C CYS A 160 10.85 5.99 -3.81
N TYR A 161 11.00 7.05 -3.04
CA TYR A 161 11.33 7.03 -1.63
C TYR A 161 10.32 7.86 -0.85
N TRP A 162 10.00 7.35 0.32
CA TRP A 162 9.13 7.96 1.32
C TRP A 162 9.88 8.02 2.64
N THR A 163 9.82 9.17 3.28
CA THR A 163 10.34 9.41 4.63
C THR A 163 9.23 10.03 5.46
N ALA A 164 9.01 9.51 6.66
CA ALA A 164 8.17 10.14 7.68
C ALA A 164 8.98 10.36 8.96
N ASP A 165 9.25 11.63 9.27
CA ASP A 165 9.96 12.06 10.47
C ASP A 165 8.95 12.47 11.54
N PHE A 166 9.02 11.83 12.71
CA PHE A 166 8.17 12.07 13.87
C PHE A 166 8.92 12.89 14.91
N GLY A 167 8.21 13.78 15.61
CA GLY A 167 8.80 14.63 16.63
C GLY A 167 7.94 14.79 17.88
N ALA A 168 8.61 14.89 19.03
CA ALA A 168 8.00 15.23 20.30
C ALA A 168 8.46 16.61 20.78
N ARG A 169 7.52 17.52 21.04
CA ARG A 169 7.77 18.81 21.69
C ARG A 169 7.09 18.85 23.05
N SER A 170 7.72 19.50 24.02
CA SER A 170 7.07 19.80 25.29
C SER A 170 5.88 20.70 24.98
N SER A 171 4.67 20.25 25.30
CA SER A 171 3.44 20.97 25.01
C SER A 171 3.45 22.34 25.70
N SER A 172 3.75 23.39 24.95
CA SER A 172 3.30 24.73 25.27
C SER A 172 1.98 24.92 24.53
N THR A 173 0.88 24.80 25.27
CA THR A 173 -0.51 25.01 24.83
C THR A 173 -1.03 24.01 23.78
N THR A 174 -1.67 22.95 24.27
CA THR A 174 -2.71 22.22 23.55
C THR A 174 -3.74 23.24 23.04
N PRO A 175 -3.96 23.43 21.72
CA PRO A 175 -5.21 24.03 21.29
C PRO A 175 -6.31 23.10 21.77
N THR A 176 -7.16 23.61 22.67
CA THR A 176 -8.39 22.92 23.08
C THR A 176 -9.06 22.37 21.84
N PRO A 177 -9.36 21.07 21.75
CA PRO A 177 -10.06 20.54 20.59
C PRO A 177 -11.37 21.33 20.48
N THR A 178 -11.52 22.07 19.38
CA THR A 178 -12.81 22.64 19.01
C THR A 178 -13.79 21.47 19.00
N PRO A 179 -14.89 21.51 19.79
CA PRO A 179 -15.84 20.41 19.82
C PRO A 179 -16.26 20.11 18.38
N THR A 180 -16.02 18.86 17.96
CA THR A 180 -16.55 18.36 16.69
C THR A 180 -18.06 18.60 16.71
N PRO A 181 -18.64 19.30 15.71
CA PRO A 181 -20.09 19.44 15.67
C PRO A 181 -20.70 18.05 15.66
N THR A 182 -21.55 17.77 16.65
CA THR A 182 -22.35 16.56 16.71
C THR A 182 -23.03 16.39 15.34
N PRO A 183 -22.87 15.23 14.65
CA PRO A 183 -23.54 15.02 13.39
C PRO A 183 -25.04 15.20 13.62
N THR A 184 -25.63 16.19 12.93
CA THR A 184 -27.09 16.33 12.89
C THR A 184 -27.63 15.02 12.31
N PRO A 185 -28.62 14.37 12.96
CA PRO A 185 -29.17 13.12 12.46
C PRO A 185 -29.61 13.32 11.01
N THR A 186 -28.99 12.55 10.12
CA THR A 186 -29.39 12.51 8.71
C THR A 186 -30.83 11.98 8.67
N PRO A 187 -31.78 12.66 7.98
CA PRO A 187 -33.13 12.16 7.87
C PRO A 187 -33.10 10.76 7.27
N THR A 188 -33.69 9.80 7.98
CA THR A 188 -33.90 8.42 7.53
C THR A 188 -34.52 8.45 6.13
N PRO A 189 -33.90 7.85 5.10
CA PRO A 189 -34.52 7.80 3.78
C PRO A 189 -35.84 7.02 3.86
N THR A 190 -36.92 7.64 3.37
CA THR A 190 -38.20 6.98 3.13
C THR A 190 -37.98 5.73 2.28
N PRO A 191 -38.52 4.56 2.66
CA PRO A 191 -38.33 3.33 1.90
C PRO A 191 -38.81 3.52 0.46
N THR A 192 -37.91 3.28 -0.48
CA THR A 192 -38.23 3.19 -1.92
C THR A 192 -39.04 1.92 -2.15
N PRO A 193 -40.17 1.95 -2.87
CA PRO A 193 -40.97 0.76 -3.14
C PRO A 193 -40.14 -0.29 -3.90
N THR A 194 -40.16 -1.51 -3.37
CA THR A 194 -39.54 -2.71 -3.95
C THR A 194 -40.02 -2.94 -5.39
N PRO A 195 -39.14 -3.07 -6.39
CA PRO A 195 -39.55 -3.47 -7.73
C PRO A 195 -40.06 -4.91 -7.73
N THR A 196 -41.22 -5.12 -8.36
CA THR A 196 -41.85 -6.41 -8.61
C THR A 196 -40.90 -7.38 -9.34
N PRO A 197 -40.75 -8.63 -8.89
CA PRO A 197 -39.87 -9.59 -9.55
C PRO A 197 -40.34 -9.89 -10.98
N THR A 198 -39.40 -9.82 -11.92
CA THR A 198 -39.55 -10.31 -13.30
C THR A 198 -39.48 -11.85 -13.27
N PRO A 199 -40.34 -12.58 -14.01
CA PRO A 199 -40.35 -14.04 -13.97
C PRO A 199 -39.06 -14.64 -14.55
N THR A 200 -38.47 -15.55 -13.78
CA THR A 200 -37.32 -16.40 -14.12
C THR A 200 -37.64 -17.36 -15.26
N PRO A 201 -36.82 -17.48 -16.32
CA PRO A 201 -36.98 -18.54 -17.30
C PRO A 201 -36.59 -19.92 -16.72
N THR A 202 -37.46 -20.90 -16.99
CA THR A 202 -37.36 -22.32 -16.63
C THR A 202 -36.06 -22.96 -17.14
N PRO A 203 -35.30 -23.69 -16.30
CA PRO A 203 -34.19 -24.51 -16.77
C PRO A 203 -34.68 -25.81 -17.41
N THR A 204 -34.21 -26.07 -18.62
CA THR A 204 -34.35 -27.34 -19.34
C THR A 204 -33.46 -28.41 -18.69
N SER A 205 -34.05 -29.57 -18.38
CA SER A 205 -33.37 -30.77 -17.90
C SER A 205 -32.39 -31.32 -18.93
N THR A 206 -31.13 -31.55 -18.54
CA THR A 206 -30.18 -32.39 -19.29
C THR A 206 -29.43 -33.29 -18.32
N THR A 207 -29.27 -34.53 -18.74
CA THR A 207 -29.10 -35.76 -17.97
C THR A 207 -27.73 -35.94 -17.31
N THR A 208 -27.77 -36.62 -16.16
CA THR A 208 -26.69 -37.26 -15.40
C THR A 208 -25.70 -38.05 -16.26
N PRO A 209 -24.40 -38.06 -15.89
CA PRO A 209 -23.60 -39.26 -16.03
C PRO A 209 -23.10 -39.81 -14.69
N VAL A 210 -22.99 -41.14 -14.72
CA VAL A 210 -22.66 -42.08 -13.65
C VAL A 210 -21.18 -42.03 -13.30
N SER A 211 -20.88 -42.19 -12.01
CA SER A 211 -19.54 -42.39 -11.46
C SER A 211 -18.99 -43.79 -11.78
N THR A 212 -17.79 -43.86 -12.37
CA THR A 212 -17.03 -45.11 -12.53
C THR A 212 -15.54 -44.85 -12.23
N SER A 213 -14.99 -45.56 -11.25
CA SER A 213 -13.55 -45.67 -10.97
C SER A 213 -12.88 -46.60 -11.98
N THR A 214 -11.71 -46.26 -12.53
CA THR A 214 -10.67 -47.25 -12.94
C THR A 214 -9.35 -46.57 -13.34
N ALA A 215 -8.30 -47.40 -13.40
CA ALA A 215 -6.88 -47.12 -13.15
C ALA A 215 -6.05 -46.40 -14.23
N LYS A 216 -4.96 -45.78 -13.71
CA LYS A 216 -3.63 -45.45 -14.26
C LYS A 216 -3.33 -45.72 -15.75
N PRO A 217 -2.75 -44.71 -16.44
CA PRO A 217 -1.65 -44.90 -17.38
C PRO A 217 -0.32 -44.25 -16.95
N SER A 218 0.74 -44.75 -17.58
CA SER A 218 2.20 -44.50 -17.42
C SER A 218 2.64 -43.03 -17.63
N PRO A 219 3.85 -42.64 -17.16
CA PRO A 219 4.23 -41.24 -16.99
C PRO A 219 4.67 -40.60 -18.31
N THR A 220 3.93 -39.55 -18.69
CA THR A 220 4.29 -38.55 -19.70
C THR A 220 4.87 -37.35 -18.94
N PRO A 221 5.96 -36.70 -19.42
CA PRO A 221 6.90 -35.96 -18.58
C PRO A 221 6.23 -34.90 -17.71
N THR A 222 6.52 -35.04 -16.41
CA THR A 222 6.08 -34.32 -15.22
C THR A 222 5.73 -32.85 -15.46
N ALA A 223 4.43 -32.54 -15.49
CA ALA A 223 3.97 -31.23 -15.06
C ALA A 223 4.34 -31.10 -13.59
N ILE A 224 5.26 -30.18 -13.28
CA ILE A 224 5.67 -29.90 -11.91
C ILE A 224 4.45 -29.33 -11.18
N ILE A 225 3.72 -30.19 -10.46
CA ILE A 225 2.82 -29.74 -9.41
C ILE A 225 3.74 -29.21 -8.31
N ARG A 226 4.01 -27.90 -8.35
CA ARG A 226 4.72 -27.21 -7.28
C ARG A 226 3.72 -27.00 -6.15
N THR A 227 3.98 -27.64 -5.01
CA THR A 227 3.28 -27.35 -3.77
C THR A 227 3.54 -25.88 -3.43
N TRP A 228 2.49 -25.07 -3.32
CA TRP A 228 2.62 -23.64 -3.00
C TRP A 228 3.22 -23.51 -1.58
N GLY A 229 4.35 -22.80 -1.46
CA GLY A 229 5.12 -22.70 -0.22
C GLY A 229 6.41 -23.52 -0.18
N ASP A 230 6.62 -24.47 -1.11
CA ASP A 230 7.85 -25.27 -1.24
C ASP A 230 8.85 -24.55 -2.17
N PHE A 231 9.65 -23.67 -1.58
CA PHE A 231 10.59 -22.81 -2.32
C PHE A 231 11.94 -23.47 -2.54
N LEU A 232 12.22 -24.52 -1.78
CA LEU A 232 13.39 -25.37 -1.94
C LEU A 232 13.14 -26.52 -2.92
N CYS A 233 11.90 -26.70 -3.41
CA CYS A 233 11.44 -27.79 -4.29
C CYS A 233 11.90 -29.17 -3.81
N ASP A 234 11.93 -29.37 -2.50
CA ASP A 234 12.29 -30.66 -1.90
C ASP A 234 11.07 -31.55 -1.65
N GLY A 235 9.88 -31.06 -1.99
CA GLY A 235 8.62 -31.76 -1.88
C GLY A 235 7.88 -31.51 -0.56
N SER A 236 8.42 -30.68 0.32
CA SER A 236 7.82 -30.33 1.62
C SER A 236 7.67 -28.83 1.77
N VAL A 237 6.68 -28.39 2.57
CA VAL A 237 6.53 -26.98 2.96
C VAL A 237 6.91 -26.88 4.42
N GLU A 238 8.09 -26.35 4.70
CA GLU A 238 8.72 -26.33 6.02
C GLU A 238 9.12 -24.90 6.45
N ALA A 239 9.56 -24.75 7.70
CA ALA A 239 10.07 -23.47 8.19
C ALA A 239 11.37 -23.03 7.46
N THR A 240 12.07 -23.96 6.81
CA THR A 240 13.24 -23.72 5.97
C THR A 240 12.88 -22.94 4.70
N ASP A 241 11.68 -23.16 4.13
CA ASP A 241 11.16 -22.38 3.00
C ASP A 241 10.89 -20.92 3.40
N ALA A 242 10.28 -20.73 4.58
CA ALA A 242 10.10 -19.40 5.15
C ALA A 242 11.44 -18.70 5.41
N LEU A 243 12.44 -19.44 5.90
CA LEU A 243 13.77 -18.90 6.12
C LEU A 243 14.45 -18.49 4.80
N ALA A 244 14.21 -19.21 3.70
CA ALA A 244 14.75 -18.84 2.39
C ALA A 244 14.21 -17.47 1.92
N ILE A 245 12.90 -17.22 2.10
CA ILE A 245 12.28 -15.92 1.84
C ILE A 245 12.87 -14.83 2.74
N LEU A 246 12.97 -15.07 4.06
CA LEU A 246 13.52 -14.09 4.99
C LEU A 246 14.96 -13.71 4.65
N ARG A 247 15.79 -14.69 4.27
CA ARG A 247 17.18 -14.45 3.83
C ARG A 247 17.22 -13.61 2.55
N PHE A 248 16.36 -13.91 1.58
CA PHE A 248 16.24 -13.14 0.34
C PHE A 248 15.90 -11.66 0.62
N ILE A 249 14.93 -11.39 1.50
CA ILE A 249 14.49 -10.03 1.84
C ILE A 249 15.61 -9.20 2.46
N VAL A 250 16.47 -9.82 3.27
CA VAL A 250 17.61 -9.13 3.91
C VAL A 250 18.90 -9.17 3.08
N GLY A 251 18.83 -9.61 1.81
CA GLY A 251 19.98 -9.68 0.91
C GLY A 251 21.02 -10.74 1.30
N LEU A 252 20.65 -11.69 2.15
CA LEU A 252 21.50 -12.84 2.48
C LEU A 252 21.34 -13.94 1.41
N PRO A 253 22.39 -14.73 1.15
CA PRO A 253 22.27 -15.90 0.29
C PRO A 253 21.18 -16.84 0.80
N ALA A 254 20.12 -17.02 0.01
CA ALA A 254 19.08 -17.99 0.28
C ALA A 254 19.55 -19.38 -0.19
N PRO A 255 19.34 -20.44 0.61
CA PRO A 255 19.58 -21.81 0.15
C PRO A 255 18.73 -22.07 -1.09
N ARG A 256 19.35 -22.68 -2.11
CA ARG A 256 18.71 -22.97 -3.40
C ARG A 256 19.12 -24.36 -3.86
N ILE A 257 18.14 -25.17 -4.26
CA ILE A 257 18.39 -26.38 -5.05
C ILE A 257 18.49 -25.97 -6.52
N PRO A 258 19.51 -26.41 -7.29
CA PRO A 258 19.72 -25.98 -8.68
C PRO A 258 18.53 -26.18 -9.62
N SER A 259 17.67 -27.16 -9.33
CA SER A 259 16.43 -27.43 -10.06
C SER A 259 15.28 -26.48 -9.74
N CYS A 260 15.42 -25.63 -8.72
CA CYS A 260 14.45 -24.61 -8.36
C CYS A 260 14.70 -23.27 -9.05
N PRO A 261 13.62 -22.54 -9.37
CA PRO A 261 13.71 -21.11 -9.67
C PRO A 261 14.41 -20.36 -8.52
N ALA A 262 15.08 -19.26 -8.85
CA ALA A 262 15.61 -18.37 -7.82
C ALA A 262 14.46 -17.59 -7.16
N ILE A 263 14.54 -17.31 -5.86
CA ILE A 263 13.59 -16.38 -5.23
C ILE A 263 13.70 -15.01 -5.94
N GLY A 264 12.57 -14.45 -6.35
CA GLY A 264 12.48 -13.25 -7.20
C GLY A 264 12.43 -13.53 -8.72
N GLU A 265 12.56 -14.78 -9.15
CA GLU A 265 12.41 -15.16 -10.56
C GLU A 265 10.93 -15.16 -10.96
N LEU A 266 10.61 -14.65 -12.15
CA LEU A 266 9.26 -14.70 -12.67
C LEU A 266 8.93 -16.12 -13.13
N VAL A 267 7.89 -16.70 -12.54
CA VAL A 267 7.39 -18.04 -12.86
C VAL A 267 5.91 -17.97 -13.26
N THR A 268 5.39 -19.07 -13.80
CA THR A 268 3.95 -19.21 -14.06
C THR A 268 3.34 -20.12 -13.00
N ALA A 269 2.34 -19.62 -12.27
CA ALA A 269 1.49 -20.38 -11.36
C ALA A 269 0.02 -20.14 -11.74
N ASP A 270 -0.78 -21.21 -11.88
CA ASP A 270 -2.18 -21.16 -12.35
C ASP A 270 -2.44 -20.24 -13.55
N ASN A 271 -1.60 -20.36 -14.58
CA ASN A 271 -1.64 -19.55 -15.80
C ASN A 271 -1.50 -18.04 -15.57
N ARG A 272 -0.92 -17.63 -14.43
CA ARG A 272 -0.59 -16.25 -14.12
C ARG A 272 0.91 -16.09 -13.87
N PRO A 273 1.53 -14.98 -14.34
CA PRO A 273 2.88 -14.64 -13.97
C PRO A 273 2.90 -14.25 -12.48
N THR A 274 3.78 -14.87 -11.72
CA THR A 274 4.02 -14.58 -10.30
C THR A 274 5.52 -14.64 -10.00
N PHE A 275 5.97 -14.01 -8.93
CA PHE A 275 7.35 -14.15 -8.49
C PHE A 275 7.53 -15.40 -7.63
N TRP A 276 8.62 -16.14 -7.86
CA TRP A 276 9.02 -17.22 -6.98
C TRP A 276 9.36 -16.65 -5.60
N GLY A 277 8.51 -16.85 -4.61
CA GLY A 277 8.61 -16.27 -3.27
C GLY A 277 7.44 -15.37 -2.89
N ASP A 278 6.60 -14.98 -3.86
CA ASP A 278 5.36 -14.23 -3.64
C ASP A 278 4.25 -15.24 -3.32
N VAL A 279 4.09 -15.52 -2.03
CA VAL A 279 3.13 -16.49 -1.51
C VAL A 279 1.76 -15.84 -1.58
N ASN A 280 1.60 -14.64 -1.05
CA ASN A 280 0.32 -13.97 -0.94
C ASN A 280 -0.28 -13.48 -2.29
N GLY A 281 0.51 -13.52 -3.38
CA GLY A 281 0.10 -13.14 -4.73
C GLY A 281 -0.09 -11.63 -4.91
N ASP A 282 0.53 -10.81 -4.07
CA ASP A 282 0.39 -9.35 -4.09
C ASP A 282 1.42 -8.65 -4.98
N GLY A 283 2.29 -9.44 -5.64
CA GLY A 283 3.34 -9.00 -6.54
C GLY A 283 4.66 -8.67 -5.86
N GLN A 284 4.80 -8.91 -4.56
CA GLN A 284 6.00 -8.66 -3.78
C GLN A 284 6.49 -9.93 -3.08
N ILE A 285 7.76 -9.92 -2.63
CA ILE A 285 8.34 -10.96 -1.79
C ILE A 285 8.72 -10.31 -0.47
N GLY A 286 7.94 -10.57 0.57
CA GLY A 286 7.98 -9.90 1.87
C GLY A 286 7.91 -10.86 3.05
N ALA A 287 8.06 -10.30 4.26
CA ALA A 287 8.05 -11.10 5.49
C ALA A 287 6.66 -11.71 5.76
N ASP A 288 5.62 -11.14 5.17
CA ASP A 288 4.27 -11.66 5.12
C ASP A 288 4.16 -12.95 4.30
N ASP A 289 4.94 -13.12 3.24
CA ASP A 289 5.03 -14.39 2.51
C ASP A 289 5.66 -15.49 3.36
N ALA A 290 6.77 -15.17 4.03
CA ALA A 290 7.39 -16.08 5.00
C ALA A 290 6.44 -16.42 6.16
N LEU A 291 5.66 -15.44 6.62
CA LEU A 291 4.68 -15.64 7.68
C LEU A 291 3.55 -16.59 7.26
N LEU A 292 3.09 -16.53 6.00
CA LEU A 292 2.08 -17.47 5.49
C LEU A 292 2.58 -18.90 5.51
N ILE A 293 3.84 -19.12 5.12
CA ILE A 293 4.48 -20.45 5.21
C ILE A 293 4.57 -20.91 6.66
N LEU A 294 5.04 -20.06 7.58
CA LEU A 294 5.14 -20.42 8.99
C LEU A 294 3.77 -20.75 9.60
N ARG A 295 2.72 -20.00 9.24
CA ARG A 295 1.34 -20.29 9.67
C ARG A 295 0.87 -21.64 9.15
N PHE A 296 1.15 -21.97 7.88
CA PHE A 296 0.84 -23.27 7.30
C PHE A 296 1.56 -24.40 8.06
N VAL A 297 2.87 -24.26 8.29
CA VAL A 297 3.70 -25.25 9.00
C VAL A 297 3.17 -25.56 10.41
N VAL A 298 2.61 -24.56 11.11
CA VAL A 298 2.05 -24.75 12.45
C VAL A 298 0.54 -25.03 12.47
N GLY A 299 -0.08 -25.28 11.32
CA GLY A 299 -1.51 -25.61 11.20
C GLY A 299 -2.46 -24.45 11.54
N LEU A 300 -1.98 -23.21 11.46
CA LEU A 300 -2.81 -22.02 11.66
C LEU A 300 -3.61 -21.69 10.39
N PRO A 301 -4.80 -21.10 10.53
CA PRO A 301 -5.58 -20.65 9.38
C PRO A 301 -4.79 -19.64 8.55
N ILE A 302 -4.70 -19.89 7.25
CA ILE A 302 -4.24 -18.97 6.23
C ILE A 302 -5.47 -18.41 5.51
N ALA A 303 -5.66 -17.09 5.56
CA ALA A 303 -6.69 -16.46 4.76
C ALA A 303 -6.15 -16.33 3.34
N ALA A 304 -6.65 -17.12 2.39
CA ALA A 304 -6.30 -16.96 0.99
C ALA A 304 -6.73 -15.55 0.53
N PRO A 305 -5.80 -14.70 0.07
CA PRO A 305 -6.17 -13.43 -0.55
C PRO A 305 -7.07 -13.68 -1.76
N VAL A 306 -8.08 -12.82 -1.95
CA VAL A 306 -9.03 -12.97 -3.05
C VAL A 306 -8.29 -12.89 -4.39
N GLY A 307 -8.21 -14.02 -5.10
CA GLY A 307 -7.60 -14.10 -6.42
C GLY A 307 -6.26 -14.85 -6.51
N THR A 308 -5.77 -15.47 -5.44
CA THR A 308 -4.55 -16.30 -5.48
C THR A 308 -4.78 -17.64 -6.20
N PRO A 309 -3.76 -18.16 -6.92
CA PRO A 309 -3.63 -19.56 -7.28
C PRO A 309 -3.79 -20.46 -6.03
N VAL A 310 -4.93 -21.13 -5.86
CA VAL A 310 -5.13 -22.08 -4.75
C VAL A 310 -4.87 -23.48 -5.27
N ALA A 311 -3.64 -23.97 -5.11
CA ALA A 311 -3.36 -25.39 -5.10
C ALA A 311 -3.04 -25.82 -3.66
N VAL A 312 -4.06 -25.83 -2.81
CA VAL A 312 -4.02 -26.59 -1.56
C VAL A 312 -4.36 -28.02 -1.94
N SER A 313 -3.36 -28.89 -2.10
CA SER A 313 -3.62 -30.32 -1.94
C SER A 313 -3.74 -30.58 -0.45
N GLN A 314 -4.88 -31.14 -0.05
CA GLN A 314 -5.04 -31.81 1.24
C GLN A 314 -4.02 -32.95 1.39
#